data_AF-A0A166F4Z4-F1
#
_entry.id   AF-A0A166F4Z4-F1
#
_cell.length_a   1.000
_cell.length_b   1.000
_cell.length_c   1.000
_cell.angle_alpha   90.00
_cell.angle_beta   90.00
_cell.angle_gamma   90.00
#
_symmetry.space_group_name_H-M   'P 1'
#
loop_
_entity.id
_entity.type
_entity.pdbx_description
1 polymer ?
#
loop_
_entity_poly.entity_id
_entity_poly.type
_entity_poly.pdbx_seq_one_letter_code
_entity_poly.pdbx_strand_id
1 'polypeptide(L)'
;MSAVNLDRLGKFLQVAQSLGEAIPGGSVIRAVAGVSLVLVRSVEAARVNKEQCLEILTRVAGQILIIEEELAHDTVLPESVEERLRDYCTVLEDVAKTVEVLGKIGVKKGCLSTVSVSEKTQSCLMKIDEAYRNFMFRSALTTLRLLSYQSSTRSPTCDCDSVQSPFYQSDSEEIIRIACRHIHLTGQEISRSSHTGYILRLYNGHLESPGEKVRRVLIRKYEMLEDRSQGEFEREVMLRREILHPNIARLIGYSVVTSRTKMIVLDAGVIPAFDYLRSLSQGDYFYEWLRLTSELANAYEFLHDHGASWRGGVTDLVLTKQDNHIRIGGSGYIDSDLDASSHRLYSASRTMNEGTNDYQFSYKGFKEILKWLRPGFSRVQEWRVDRTIAKTKLLLREFLNWTPIRFFEEYLENSVNFSVGDIGWVEAGPGINGEPYVWHQARFAHRLPSVGEWWQSGYLIPVHETLEKMIQGEFIDGFWRWRLEFPSNATLTVGSIASHSSSKDLDAAFVASAIVTYPEYTVLSPMHLEFLREIESHGCLPCAGLTSQDDDASEDKDLETCEQPPSVLSRAVRCLKRNRSNRGKKI
;
A
#
# COMPACT_ATOMS: atom_id res chain seq x y z
N MET A 1 9.28 5.76 -19.53
CA MET A 1 10.12 6.95 -19.31
C MET A 1 10.10 7.83 -20.55
N SER A 2 9.92 9.15 -20.42
CA SER A 2 10.13 10.09 -21.53
C SER A 2 11.63 10.23 -21.83
N ALA A 3 12.00 10.66 -23.04
CA ALA A 3 13.40 10.95 -23.42
C ALA A 3 14.10 11.91 -22.42
N VAL A 4 13.32 12.79 -21.80
CA VAL A 4 13.76 13.74 -20.76
C VAL A 4 14.29 13.04 -19.49
N ASN A 5 13.76 11.86 -19.13
CA ASN A 5 14.23 11.11 -17.96
C ASN A 5 15.56 10.37 -18.21
N LEU A 6 15.84 9.98 -19.46
CA LEU A 6 17.08 9.31 -19.84
C LEU A 6 18.28 10.26 -19.78
N ASP A 7 18.11 11.49 -20.28
CA ASP A 7 19.14 12.54 -20.20
C ASP A 7 19.45 12.91 -18.74
N ARG A 8 18.41 13.01 -17.90
CA ARG A 8 18.58 13.29 -16.46
C ARG A 8 19.33 12.15 -15.75
N LEU A 9 18.97 10.89 -16.02
CA LEU A 9 19.66 9.72 -15.48
C LEU A 9 21.12 9.68 -15.95
N GLY A 10 21.38 9.92 -17.24
CA GLY A 10 22.74 9.95 -17.78
C GLY A 10 23.60 11.02 -17.12
N LYS A 11 23.08 12.23 -16.92
CA LYS A 11 23.78 13.32 -16.19
C LYS A 11 24.04 12.94 -14.74
N PHE A 12 23.05 12.38 -14.05
CA PHE A 12 23.20 11.90 -12.69
C PHE A 12 24.33 10.86 -12.59
N LEU A 13 24.31 9.84 -13.45
CA LEU A 13 25.32 8.79 -13.44
C LEU A 13 26.72 9.32 -13.78
N GLN A 14 26.85 10.33 -14.65
CA GLN A 14 28.14 11.00 -14.91
C GLN A 14 28.67 11.72 -13.67
N VAL A 15 27.77 12.39 -12.93
CA VAL A 15 28.12 13.04 -11.67
C VAL A 15 28.53 11.99 -10.63
N ALA A 16 27.76 10.92 -10.46
CA ALA A 16 28.09 9.82 -9.54
C ALA A 16 29.42 9.14 -9.90
N GLN A 17 29.69 8.93 -11.19
CA GLN A 17 30.97 8.39 -11.67
C GLN A 17 32.15 9.32 -11.33
N SER A 18 31.97 10.63 -11.50
CA SER A 18 33.00 11.63 -11.20
C SER A 18 33.22 11.77 -9.68
N LEU A 19 32.15 11.74 -8.89
CA LEU A 19 32.22 11.82 -7.42
C LEU A 19 32.86 10.58 -6.81
N GLY A 20 32.63 9.40 -7.38
CA GLY A 20 33.27 8.16 -6.94
C GLY A 20 34.80 8.18 -7.04
N GLU A 21 35.39 9.06 -7.85
CA GLU A 21 36.85 9.28 -7.91
C GLU A 21 37.38 10.10 -6.73
N ALA A 22 36.53 10.95 -6.14
CA ALA A 22 36.93 11.88 -5.08
C ALA A 22 36.78 11.29 -3.66
N ILE A 23 36.07 10.17 -3.52
CA ILE A 23 35.74 9.57 -2.22
C ILE A 23 36.62 8.33 -1.99
N PRO A 24 37.32 8.21 -0.83
CA PRO A 24 38.00 6.97 -0.44
C PRO A 24 37.00 5.80 -0.35
N GLY A 25 37.23 4.71 -1.08
CA GLY A 25 36.27 3.60 -1.23
C GLY A 25 35.18 3.82 -2.31
N GLY A 26 35.16 4.98 -2.96
CA GLY A 26 34.21 5.33 -4.03
C GLY A 26 34.43 4.59 -5.36
N SER A 27 35.47 3.75 -5.47
CA SER A 27 35.79 3.00 -6.69
C SER A 27 34.67 2.08 -7.15
N VAL A 28 33.91 1.50 -6.21
CA VAL A 28 32.79 0.62 -6.56
C VAL A 28 31.55 1.42 -6.97
N ILE A 29 31.25 2.55 -6.32
CA ILE A 29 30.19 3.47 -6.79
C ILE A 29 30.51 3.92 -8.23
N ARG A 30 31.77 4.29 -8.49
CA ARG A 30 32.25 4.67 -9.83
C ARG A 30 32.05 3.54 -10.83
N ALA A 31 32.35 2.29 -10.46
CA ALA A 31 32.18 1.12 -11.30
C ALA A 31 30.69 0.90 -11.64
N VAL A 32 29.81 0.90 -10.63
CA VAL A 32 28.36 0.77 -10.82
C VAL A 32 27.84 1.88 -11.74
N ALA A 33 28.15 3.15 -11.45
CA ALA A 33 27.73 4.29 -12.27
C ALA A 33 28.26 4.20 -13.71
N GLY A 34 29.51 3.76 -13.88
CA GLY A 34 30.13 3.54 -15.19
C GLY A 34 29.43 2.45 -16.01
N VAL A 35 29.13 1.30 -15.41
CA VAL A 35 28.41 0.20 -16.07
C VAL A 35 26.99 0.61 -16.42
N SER A 36 26.31 1.37 -15.55
CA SER A 36 24.97 1.90 -15.83
C SER A 36 24.96 2.91 -16.97
N LEU A 37 26.02 3.73 -17.12
CA LEU A 37 26.19 4.60 -18.29
C LEU A 37 26.37 3.80 -19.59
N VAL A 38 27.11 2.69 -19.55
CA VAL A 38 27.25 1.78 -20.70
C VAL A 38 25.90 1.19 -21.07
N LEU A 39 25.07 0.82 -20.07
CA LEU A 39 23.72 0.33 -20.29
C LEU A 39 22.84 1.41 -20.96
N VAL A 40 22.83 2.63 -20.43
CA VAL A 40 22.10 3.78 -21.03
C VAL A 40 22.48 3.96 -22.51
N ARG A 41 23.78 4.03 -22.81
CA ARG A 41 24.28 4.19 -24.19
C ARG A 41 23.88 3.02 -25.09
N SER A 42 23.88 1.80 -24.55
CA SER A 42 23.48 0.59 -25.29
C SER A 42 22.00 0.63 -25.66
N VAL A 43 21.14 1.09 -24.75
CA VAL A 43 19.70 1.27 -25.03
C VAL A 43 19.44 2.40 -26.03
N GLU A 44 20.19 3.50 -25.95
CA GLU A 44 20.09 4.60 -26.92
C GLU A 44 20.52 4.18 -28.34
N ALA A 45 21.56 3.36 -28.44
CA ALA A 45 22.06 2.83 -29.70
C ALA A 45 21.20 1.68 -30.28
N ALA A 46 20.30 1.10 -29.48
CA ALA A 46 19.45 -0.01 -29.90
C ALA A 46 18.48 0.43 -31.01
N ARG A 47 18.63 -0.16 -32.21
CA ARG A 47 17.75 0.10 -33.36
C ARG A 47 16.53 -0.82 -33.39
N VAL A 48 16.63 -1.97 -32.73
CA VAL A 48 15.55 -2.97 -32.61
C VAL A 48 15.38 -3.35 -31.14
N ASN A 49 14.21 -3.90 -30.78
CA ASN A 49 13.89 -4.33 -29.41
C ASN A 49 14.06 -3.22 -28.36
N LYS A 50 13.82 -1.97 -28.76
CA LYS A 50 14.07 -0.78 -27.93
C LYS A 50 13.22 -0.78 -26.66
N GLU A 51 11.98 -1.26 -26.75
CA GLU A 51 11.07 -1.36 -25.60
C GLU A 51 11.62 -2.30 -24.52
N GLN A 52 12.09 -3.48 -24.91
CA GLN A 52 12.66 -4.46 -23.98
C GLN A 52 13.96 -3.94 -23.35
N CYS A 53 14.80 -3.27 -24.14
CA CYS A 53 16.02 -2.64 -23.63
C CYS A 53 15.70 -1.51 -22.63
N LEU A 54 14.67 -0.70 -22.93
CA LEU A 54 14.18 0.35 -22.03
C LEU A 54 13.60 -0.20 -20.74
N GLU A 55 12.90 -1.33 -20.78
CA GLU A 55 12.37 -2.01 -19.59
C GLU A 55 13.49 -2.42 -18.64
N ILE A 56 14.53 -3.09 -19.16
CA ILE A 56 15.73 -3.48 -18.39
C ILE A 56 16.38 -2.24 -17.76
N LEU A 57 16.61 -1.18 -18.56
CA LEU A 57 17.22 0.05 -18.06
C LEU A 57 16.37 0.73 -16.99
N THR A 58 15.05 0.76 -17.16
CA THR A 58 14.13 1.34 -16.18
C THR A 58 14.25 0.61 -14.84
N ARG A 59 14.36 -0.72 -14.86
CA ARG A 59 14.52 -1.52 -13.64
C ARG A 59 15.85 -1.22 -12.94
N VAL A 60 16.96 -1.19 -13.69
CA VAL A 60 18.30 -0.87 -13.15
C VAL A 60 18.32 0.56 -12.58
N ALA A 61 17.74 1.53 -13.29
CA ALA A 61 17.67 2.91 -12.83
C ALA A 61 16.93 3.05 -11.49
N GLY A 62 15.79 2.36 -11.35
CA GLY A 62 15.05 2.36 -10.08
C GLY A 62 15.87 1.81 -8.91
N GLN A 63 16.61 0.73 -9.12
CA GLN A 63 17.47 0.15 -8.09
C GLN A 63 18.65 1.07 -7.72
N ILE A 64 19.28 1.72 -8.70
CA ILE A 64 20.39 2.65 -8.45
C ILE A 64 19.95 3.86 -7.63
N LEU A 65 18.76 4.41 -7.90
CA LEU A 65 18.24 5.54 -7.13
C LEU A 65 18.02 5.16 -5.66
N ILE A 66 17.55 3.94 -5.39
CA ILE A 66 17.41 3.44 -4.01
C ILE A 66 18.80 3.28 -3.37
N ILE A 67 19.76 2.71 -4.10
CA ILE A 67 21.15 2.59 -3.61
C ILE A 67 21.76 3.97 -3.31
N GLU A 68 21.55 4.95 -4.19
CA GLU A 68 22.02 6.32 -3.98
C GLU A 68 21.44 6.93 -2.70
N GLU A 69 20.13 6.82 -2.51
CA GLU A 69 19.45 7.36 -1.33
C GLU A 69 20.01 6.74 -0.03
N GLU A 70 20.29 5.43 -0.04
CA GLU A 70 20.93 4.74 1.09
C GLU A 70 22.37 5.21 1.32
N LEU A 71 23.14 5.44 0.24
CA LEU A 71 24.53 5.87 0.33
C LEU A 71 24.70 7.36 0.65
N ALA A 72 23.70 8.20 0.36
CA ALA A 72 23.75 9.64 0.60
C ALA A 72 23.87 10.01 2.08
N HIS A 73 23.59 9.08 2.99
CA HIS A 73 23.60 9.31 4.42
C HIS A 73 24.92 9.00 5.13
N ASP A 74 25.82 8.23 4.50
CA ASP A 74 27.05 7.75 5.12
C ASP A 74 28.28 8.24 4.34
N THR A 75 29.26 8.83 5.04
CA THR A 75 30.48 9.38 4.42
C THR A 75 31.55 8.32 4.12
N VAL A 76 31.41 7.12 4.69
CA VAL A 76 32.32 5.99 4.48
C VAL A 76 31.49 4.72 4.27
N LEU A 77 31.70 4.09 3.12
CA LEU A 77 31.06 2.83 2.74
C LEU A 77 31.65 1.66 3.56
N PRO A 78 30.84 0.86 4.26
CA PRO A 78 31.31 -0.36 4.89
C PRO A 78 31.84 -1.37 3.85
N GLU A 79 32.92 -2.10 4.16
CA GLU A 79 33.56 -3.07 3.25
C GLU A 79 32.56 -4.14 2.74
N SER A 80 31.62 -4.57 3.58
CA SER A 80 30.57 -5.52 3.19
C SER A 80 29.53 -4.93 2.23
N VAL A 81 29.30 -3.60 2.25
CA VAL A 81 28.50 -2.92 1.23
C VAL A 81 29.30 -2.85 -0.06
N GLU A 82 30.61 -2.59 0.02
CA GLU A 82 31.50 -2.55 -1.14
C GLU A 82 31.55 -3.90 -1.89
N GLU A 83 31.74 -5.02 -1.17
CA GLU A 83 31.74 -6.36 -1.75
C GLU A 83 30.40 -6.67 -2.44
N ARG A 84 29.27 -6.36 -1.79
CA ARG A 84 27.94 -6.57 -2.35
C ARG A 84 27.67 -5.69 -3.57
N LEU A 85 28.12 -4.43 -3.56
CA LEU A 85 28.03 -3.56 -4.74
C LEU A 85 28.90 -4.09 -5.88
N ARG A 86 30.04 -4.72 -5.59
CA ARG A 86 30.92 -5.34 -6.59
C ARG A 86 30.27 -6.57 -7.23
N ASP A 87 29.60 -7.41 -6.44
CA ASP A 87 28.78 -8.52 -6.94
C ASP A 87 27.66 -8.01 -7.85
N TYR A 88 26.93 -6.99 -7.40
CA TYR A 88 25.86 -6.36 -8.18
C TYR A 88 26.39 -5.74 -9.49
N CYS A 89 27.54 -5.05 -9.43
CA CYS A 89 28.21 -4.48 -10.59
C CYS A 89 28.57 -5.56 -11.64
N THR A 90 29.08 -6.72 -11.18
CA THR A 90 29.40 -7.86 -12.06
C THR A 90 28.17 -8.35 -12.84
N VAL A 91 27.01 -8.40 -12.18
CA VAL A 91 25.75 -8.78 -12.85
C VAL A 91 25.29 -7.71 -13.83
N LEU A 92 25.42 -6.42 -13.47
CA LEU A 92 25.10 -5.32 -14.38
C LEU A 92 25.98 -5.34 -15.65
N GLU A 93 27.25 -5.75 -15.55
CA GLU A 93 28.13 -5.89 -16.72
C GLU A 93 27.65 -7.00 -17.68
N ASP A 94 27.23 -8.15 -17.14
CA ASP A 94 26.67 -9.24 -17.93
C ASP A 94 25.35 -8.83 -18.63
N VAL A 95 24.50 -8.09 -17.91
CA VAL A 95 23.26 -7.54 -18.44
C VAL A 95 23.54 -6.51 -19.53
N ALA A 96 24.51 -5.62 -19.34
CA ALA A 96 24.90 -4.62 -20.34
C ALA A 96 25.36 -5.28 -21.65
N LYS A 97 26.19 -6.31 -21.56
CA LYS A 97 26.60 -7.12 -22.72
C LYS A 97 25.39 -7.76 -23.42
N THR A 98 24.45 -8.29 -22.66
CA THR A 98 23.24 -8.92 -23.21
C THR A 98 22.33 -7.91 -23.91
N VAL A 99 22.14 -6.72 -23.32
CA VAL A 99 21.36 -5.62 -23.91
C VAL A 99 21.99 -5.12 -25.21
N GLU A 100 23.33 -5.02 -25.27
CA GLU A 100 24.03 -4.65 -26.50
C GLU A 100 23.76 -5.67 -27.63
N VAL A 101 23.73 -6.96 -27.30
CA VAL A 101 23.38 -8.03 -28.26
C VAL A 101 21.90 -7.92 -28.68
N LEU A 102 20.98 -7.70 -27.73
CA LEU A 102 19.55 -7.53 -27.99
C LEU A 102 19.27 -6.37 -28.96
N GLY A 103 19.97 -5.25 -28.82
CA GLY A 103 19.86 -4.09 -29.69
C GLY A 103 20.36 -4.32 -31.13
N LYS A 104 21.14 -5.39 -31.38
CA LYS A 104 21.75 -5.72 -32.68
C LYS A 104 21.10 -6.91 -33.40
N ILE A 105 20.33 -7.76 -32.71
CA ILE A 105 19.80 -9.04 -33.21
C ILE A 105 18.96 -8.91 -34.51
N GLY A 106 18.33 -7.77 -34.76
CA GLY A 106 17.48 -7.56 -35.95
C GLY A 106 18.23 -7.41 -37.29
N VAL A 107 19.56 -7.26 -37.27
CA VAL A 107 20.34 -6.99 -38.50
C VAL A 107 20.84 -8.28 -39.17
N LYS A 108 20.99 -9.38 -38.42
CA LYS A 108 21.48 -10.66 -38.96
C LYS A 108 20.32 -11.63 -39.20
N LYS A 109 19.66 -11.46 -40.35
CA LYS A 109 18.47 -12.20 -40.80
C LYS A 109 18.68 -13.70 -41.11
N GLY A 110 19.78 -14.31 -40.68
CA GLY A 110 20.09 -15.70 -41.04
C GLY A 110 20.82 -16.43 -39.92
N CYS A 111 20.15 -17.45 -39.38
CA CYS A 111 20.78 -18.65 -38.84
C CYS A 111 21.26 -18.68 -37.36
N LEU A 112 20.70 -17.92 -36.41
CA LEU A 112 21.00 -18.18 -34.99
C LEU A 112 19.76 -18.27 -34.09
N SER A 113 19.92 -19.14 -33.08
CA SER A 113 18.95 -19.88 -32.25
C SER A 113 17.68 -19.13 -31.81
N THR A 114 16.58 -19.88 -31.81
CA THR A 114 15.20 -19.56 -31.42
C THR A 114 14.97 -19.15 -29.97
N VAL A 115 15.98 -18.66 -29.24
CA VAL A 115 15.73 -18.05 -27.94
C VAL A 115 15.05 -16.72 -28.20
N SER A 116 13.80 -16.58 -27.75
CA SER A 116 13.01 -15.40 -28.04
C SER A 116 13.64 -14.17 -27.36
N VAL A 117 13.51 -13.00 -27.99
CA VAL A 117 13.92 -11.72 -27.38
C VAL A 117 13.30 -11.57 -25.99
N SER A 118 12.05 -12.01 -25.83
CA SER A 118 11.31 -12.01 -24.56
C SER A 118 12.01 -12.83 -23.47
N GLU A 119 12.45 -14.06 -23.77
CA GLU A 119 13.14 -14.93 -22.80
C GLU A 119 14.46 -14.32 -22.32
N LYS A 120 15.23 -13.70 -23.22
CA LYS A 120 16.48 -13.02 -22.85
C LYS A 120 16.21 -11.79 -21.99
N THR A 121 15.17 -11.02 -22.30
CA THR A 121 14.74 -9.88 -21.49
C THR A 121 14.35 -10.33 -20.09
N GLN A 122 13.51 -11.36 -19.99
CA GLN A 122 13.09 -11.92 -18.71
C GLN A 122 14.27 -12.46 -17.90
N SER A 123 15.23 -13.14 -18.56
CA SER A 123 16.45 -13.62 -17.92
C SER A 123 17.29 -12.46 -17.36
N CYS A 124 17.42 -11.35 -18.10
CA CYS A 124 18.11 -10.15 -17.60
C CYS A 124 17.39 -9.58 -16.38
N LEU A 125 16.07 -9.41 -16.44
CA LEU A 125 15.28 -8.87 -15.32
C LEU A 125 15.40 -9.74 -14.07
N MET A 126 15.35 -11.07 -14.22
CA MET A 126 15.55 -12.00 -13.10
C MET A 126 16.96 -11.89 -12.51
N LYS A 127 18.02 -11.83 -13.34
CA LYS A 127 19.40 -11.64 -12.86
C LYS A 127 19.57 -10.34 -12.09
N ILE A 128 19.01 -9.24 -12.62
CA ILE A 128 19.05 -7.92 -11.97
C ILE A 128 18.33 -7.98 -10.62
N ASP A 129 17.13 -8.55 -10.58
CA ASP A 129 16.33 -8.64 -9.36
C ASP A 129 16.98 -9.55 -8.31
N GLU A 130 17.57 -10.67 -8.72
CA GLU A 130 18.32 -11.57 -7.84
C GLU A 130 19.59 -10.92 -7.31
N ALA A 131 20.36 -10.24 -8.16
CA ALA A 131 21.58 -9.55 -7.75
C ALA A 131 21.29 -8.38 -6.81
N TYR A 132 20.25 -7.61 -7.10
CA TYR A 132 19.79 -6.54 -6.21
C TYR A 132 19.28 -7.10 -4.88
N ARG A 133 18.53 -8.20 -4.89
CA ARG A 133 18.13 -8.88 -3.66
C ARG A 133 19.34 -9.38 -2.88
N ASN A 134 20.31 -10.01 -3.53
CA ASN A 134 21.54 -10.43 -2.85
C ASN A 134 22.31 -9.24 -2.28
N PHE A 135 22.38 -8.12 -3.01
CA PHE A 135 22.93 -6.86 -2.53
C PHE A 135 22.21 -6.39 -1.26
N MET A 136 20.88 -6.46 -1.22
CA MET A 136 20.11 -6.09 -0.04
C MET A 136 20.24 -7.11 1.12
N PHE A 137 20.42 -8.42 0.85
CA PHE A 137 20.16 -9.49 1.84
C PHE A 137 21.33 -10.40 2.25
N ARG A 138 22.52 -10.35 1.64
CA ARG A 138 23.56 -11.39 1.85
C ARG A 138 24.09 -11.56 3.29
N SER A 139 23.71 -10.72 4.25
CA SER A 139 24.15 -10.81 5.66
C SER A 139 23.15 -11.54 6.60
N ALA A 140 21.94 -11.87 6.13
CA ALA A 140 20.76 -11.88 6.99
C ALA A 140 20.14 -13.26 7.30
N LEU A 141 19.62 -13.89 6.25
CA LEU A 141 18.79 -15.09 6.38
C LEU A 141 19.60 -16.35 6.72
N THR A 142 20.88 -16.39 6.35
CA THR A 142 21.81 -17.44 6.80
C THR A 142 22.02 -17.33 8.31
N THR A 143 22.11 -16.11 8.84
CA THR A 143 22.30 -15.82 10.26
C THR A 143 21.03 -16.05 11.06
N LEU A 144 19.85 -15.64 10.57
CA LEU A 144 18.55 -15.95 11.21
C LEU A 144 18.21 -17.45 11.22
N ARG A 145 18.53 -18.20 10.15
CA ARG A 145 18.36 -19.67 10.11
C ARG A 145 19.36 -20.42 10.99
N LEU A 146 20.58 -19.87 11.16
CA LEU A 146 21.58 -20.44 12.06
C LEU A 146 21.32 -20.07 13.52
N LEU A 147 20.87 -18.84 13.81
CA LEU A 147 20.52 -18.39 15.16
C LEU A 147 19.26 -19.10 15.69
N SER A 148 18.27 -19.39 14.84
CA SER A 148 17.13 -20.23 15.24
C SER A 148 17.53 -21.67 15.56
N TYR A 149 18.60 -22.18 14.91
CA TYR A 149 19.20 -23.48 15.22
C TYR A 149 20.09 -23.45 16.48
N GLN A 150 20.85 -22.37 16.68
CA GLN A 150 21.84 -22.23 17.77
C GLN A 150 21.24 -21.80 19.11
N SER A 151 20.11 -21.08 19.11
CA SER A 151 19.37 -20.73 20.34
C SER A 151 18.79 -21.95 21.08
N SER A 152 18.88 -23.15 20.49
CA SER A 152 18.63 -24.42 21.17
C SER A 152 19.83 -25.00 21.94
N THR A 153 21.05 -24.43 21.85
CA THR A 153 22.26 -25.16 22.33
C THR A 153 23.31 -24.43 23.17
N ARG A 154 23.21 -23.14 23.55
CA ARG A 154 24.25 -22.54 24.42
C ARG A 154 23.77 -21.52 25.46
N SER A 155 24.24 -21.73 26.69
CA SER A 155 24.23 -20.77 27.81
C SER A 155 25.55 -19.98 27.83
N PRO A 156 25.53 -18.67 28.15
CA PRO A 156 26.75 -17.95 28.50
C PRO A 156 26.72 -17.36 29.91
N THR A 157 27.84 -17.52 30.61
CA THR A 157 28.25 -16.73 31.78
C THR A 157 28.72 -15.34 31.31
N CYS A 158 28.25 -14.28 31.96
CA CYS A 158 28.52 -12.89 31.61
C CYS A 158 29.33 -12.23 32.73
N ASP A 159 30.46 -11.61 32.38
CA ASP A 159 31.27 -10.76 33.26
C ASP A 159 31.26 -9.34 32.68
N CYS A 160 30.77 -8.39 33.47
CA CYS A 160 30.57 -7.00 33.07
C CYS A 160 31.58 -6.14 33.82
N ASP A 161 32.57 -5.57 33.13
CA ASP A 161 33.08 -4.20 33.35
C ASP A 161 34.36 -3.97 32.53
N SER A 162 34.24 -3.22 31.43
CA SER A 162 35.36 -2.39 30.98
C SER A 162 34.84 -1.14 30.28
N VAL A 163 35.24 0.00 30.82
CA VAL A 163 35.05 1.33 30.26
C VAL A 163 36.08 1.49 29.14
N GLN A 164 35.67 1.42 27.88
CA GLN A 164 36.49 1.83 26.75
C GLN A 164 35.91 3.08 26.07
N SER A 165 36.85 3.96 25.72
CA SER A 165 36.71 5.27 25.08
C SER A 165 35.85 5.23 23.82
N PRO A 166 35.02 6.25 23.53
CA PRO A 166 34.27 6.31 22.29
C PRO A 166 35.13 6.92 21.17
N PHE A 167 34.91 6.41 19.96
CA PHE A 167 35.46 6.86 18.68
C PHE A 167 36.88 6.34 18.35
N TYR A 168 36.92 5.53 17.28
CA TYR A 168 38.07 4.95 16.58
C TYR A 168 38.54 3.55 17.01
N GLN A 169 37.70 2.54 16.74
CA GLN A 169 38.10 1.18 16.31
C GLN A 169 37.06 0.74 15.26
N SER A 170 37.35 0.83 13.96
CA SER A 170 38.02 -0.15 13.08
C SER A 170 37.14 -1.38 12.77
N ASP A 171 36.57 -1.37 11.56
CA ASP A 171 36.23 -2.50 10.69
C ASP A 171 35.59 -3.75 11.29
N SER A 172 34.43 -3.62 11.92
CA SER A 172 33.53 -4.76 11.99
C SER A 172 32.08 -4.34 11.79
N GLU A 173 31.33 -5.24 11.17
CA GLU A 173 29.94 -5.18 10.77
C GLU A 173 28.96 -5.11 11.97
N GLU A 174 29.35 -4.39 13.03
CA GLU A 174 28.68 -4.37 14.31
C GLU A 174 27.57 -3.33 14.32
N ILE A 175 26.38 -3.75 14.76
CA ILE A 175 25.24 -2.84 14.90
C ILE A 175 25.60 -1.75 15.90
N ILE A 176 25.35 -0.50 15.54
CA ILE A 176 25.74 0.66 16.37
C ILE A 176 25.12 0.55 17.76
N ARG A 177 26.00 0.44 18.77
CA ARG A 177 25.60 0.52 20.18
C ARG A 177 25.57 1.98 20.62
N ILE A 178 24.37 2.48 20.91
CA ILE A 178 24.13 3.85 21.33
C ILE A 178 24.24 3.93 22.86
N ALA A 179 25.09 4.81 23.36
CA ALA A 179 25.17 5.09 24.80
C ALA A 179 23.82 5.62 25.31
N CYS A 180 23.30 5.04 26.41
CA CYS A 180 21.98 5.40 26.94
C CYS A 180 21.82 6.90 27.24
N ARG A 181 22.92 7.59 27.62
CA ARG A 181 22.93 9.04 27.87
C ARG A 181 22.61 9.91 26.66
N HIS A 182 22.70 9.37 25.44
CA HIS A 182 22.35 10.08 24.20
C HIS A 182 20.89 9.82 23.80
N ILE A 183 20.17 8.96 24.53
CA ILE A 183 18.79 8.57 24.24
C ILE A 183 17.86 9.26 25.24
N HIS A 184 17.04 10.18 24.74
CA HIS A 184 16.11 10.95 25.57
C HIS A 184 14.68 10.57 25.20
N LEU A 185 14.00 9.87 26.13
CA LEU A 185 12.57 9.56 26.00
C LEU A 185 11.75 10.85 26.17
N THR A 186 10.79 11.09 25.28
CA THR A 186 9.93 12.27 25.29
C THR A 186 8.47 11.88 25.36
N GLY A 187 7.72 12.55 26.24
CA GLY A 187 6.27 12.36 26.37
C GLY A 187 5.91 11.10 27.17
N GLN A 188 4.66 10.66 26.99
CA GLN A 188 4.15 9.45 27.63
C GLN A 188 4.47 8.21 26.80
N GLU A 189 4.42 7.06 27.46
CA GLU A 189 4.45 5.74 26.82
C GLU A 189 3.35 5.67 25.75
N ILE A 190 3.73 5.39 24.51
CA ILE A 190 2.79 5.29 23.38
C ILE A 190 1.98 4.01 23.52
N SER A 191 2.67 2.91 23.81
CA SER A 191 2.06 1.60 23.96
C SER A 191 2.90 0.70 24.86
N ARG A 192 2.23 -0.29 25.45
CA ARG A 192 2.84 -1.33 26.27
C ARG A 192 2.20 -2.67 25.99
N SER A 193 3.05 -3.66 25.74
CA SER A 193 2.67 -5.04 25.50
C SER A 193 3.45 -5.96 26.43
N SER A 194 2.73 -6.89 27.05
CA SER A 194 3.33 -7.91 27.91
C SER A 194 3.52 -9.19 27.12
N HIS A 195 4.72 -9.75 27.14
CA HIS A 195 5.05 -11.02 26.51
C HIS A 195 5.59 -12.00 27.55
N THR A 196 5.69 -13.26 27.16
CA THR A 196 6.35 -14.27 28.00
C THR A 196 7.82 -13.88 28.19
N GLY A 197 8.15 -13.48 29.43
CA GLY A 197 9.51 -13.17 29.87
C GLY A 197 10.00 -11.73 29.62
N TYR A 198 9.22 -10.85 28.98
CA TYR A 198 9.55 -9.43 28.88
C TYR A 198 8.33 -8.52 28.69
N ILE A 199 8.49 -7.24 29.03
CA ILE A 199 7.53 -6.17 28.73
C ILE A 199 8.15 -5.27 27.68
N LEU A 200 7.43 -5.06 26.58
CA LEU A 200 7.82 -4.12 25.53
C LEU A 200 7.04 -2.82 25.71
N ARG A 201 7.77 -1.70 25.72
CA ARG A 201 7.20 -0.36 25.83
C ARG A 201 7.70 0.50 24.68
N LEU A 202 6.81 1.27 24.09
CA LEU A 202 7.11 2.15 22.97
C LEU A 202 7.11 3.60 23.42
N TYR A 203 8.14 4.35 23.03
CA TYR A 203 8.28 5.76 23.35
C TYR A 203 8.69 6.57 22.12
N ASN A 204 8.21 7.80 22.06
CA ASN A 204 8.86 8.83 21.26
C ASN A 204 10.14 9.26 21.97
N GLY A 205 11.16 9.63 21.21
CA GLY A 205 12.36 10.21 21.79
C GLY A 205 13.18 11.01 20.81
N HIS A 206 14.35 11.42 21.27
CA HIS A 206 15.37 12.02 20.44
C HIS A 206 16.75 11.50 20.80
N LEU A 207 17.63 11.51 19.80
CA LEU A 207 19.05 11.27 19.94
C LEU A 207 19.79 12.60 19.98
N GLU A 208 20.64 12.75 20.99
CA GLU A 208 21.58 13.85 21.13
C GLU A 208 23.00 13.30 21.00
N SER A 209 23.60 13.46 19.82
CA SER A 209 25.03 13.21 19.62
C SER A 209 25.78 14.54 19.70
N PRO A 210 26.96 14.59 20.34
CA PRO A 210 27.78 15.80 20.35
C PRO A 210 28.08 16.29 18.93
N GLY A 211 27.61 17.49 18.59
CA GLY A 211 27.87 18.12 17.28
C GLY A 211 26.87 17.75 16.17
N GLU A 212 25.92 16.86 16.40
CA GLU A 212 24.88 16.53 15.42
C GLU A 212 23.54 17.21 15.76
N LYS A 213 22.70 17.37 14.74
CA LYS A 213 21.34 17.86 14.91
C LYS A 213 20.52 16.82 15.67
N VAL A 214 19.74 17.28 16.66
CA VAL A 214 18.79 16.44 17.40
C VAL A 214 17.90 15.66 16.44
N ARG A 215 17.99 14.33 16.49
CA ARG A 215 17.24 13.42 15.61
C ARG A 215 16.07 12.82 16.39
N ARG A 216 14.85 12.97 15.89
CA ARG A 216 13.66 12.33 16.49
C ARG A 216 13.67 10.85 16.13
N VAL A 217 13.32 10.01 17.10
CA VAL A 217 13.37 8.55 16.98
C VAL A 217 12.21 7.90 17.69
N LEU A 218 11.93 6.66 17.31
CA LEU A 218 11.03 5.78 18.03
C LEU A 218 11.86 4.76 18.83
N ILE A 219 11.53 4.58 20.10
CA ILE A 219 12.32 3.76 21.01
C ILE A 219 11.46 2.60 21.51
N ARG A 220 11.93 1.38 21.23
CA ARG A 220 11.36 0.12 21.71
C ARG A 220 12.16 -0.34 22.92
N LYS A 221 11.61 -0.14 24.11
CA LYS A 221 12.25 -0.49 25.39
C LYS A 221 11.78 -1.88 25.85
N TYR A 222 12.72 -2.81 25.96
CA TYR A 222 12.54 -4.15 26.50
C TYR A 222 12.89 -4.16 27.98
N GLU A 223 11.93 -4.52 28.80
CA GLU A 223 12.11 -4.80 30.22
C GLU A 223 12.03 -6.32 30.43
N MET A 224 13.19 -6.97 30.50
CA MET A 224 13.31 -8.41 30.66
C MET A 224 12.89 -8.81 32.08
N LEU A 225 11.98 -9.77 32.16
CA LEU A 225 11.55 -10.43 33.39
C LEU A 225 12.35 -11.72 33.62
N GLU A 226 12.85 -12.33 32.54
CA GLU A 226 13.60 -13.59 32.55
C GLU A 226 14.80 -13.49 31.59
N ASP A 227 15.92 -14.14 31.93
CA ASP A 227 17.15 -14.06 31.12
C ASP A 227 16.99 -14.70 29.73
N ARG A 228 16.11 -15.71 29.60
CA ARG A 228 15.80 -16.37 28.32
C ARG A 228 15.20 -15.45 27.26
N SER A 229 14.63 -14.30 27.65
CA SER A 229 14.05 -13.33 26.72
C SER A 229 15.08 -12.46 26.02
N GLN A 230 16.36 -12.58 26.37
CA GLN A 230 17.47 -11.93 25.67
C GLN A 230 17.50 -12.28 24.17
N GLY A 231 17.17 -13.52 23.81
CA GLY A 231 17.16 -13.98 22.43
C GLY A 231 16.11 -13.28 21.56
N GLU A 232 14.99 -12.83 22.13
CA GLU A 232 13.94 -12.09 21.39
C GLU A 232 14.44 -10.69 20.97
N PHE A 233 15.11 -9.99 21.89
CA PHE A 233 15.71 -8.69 21.59
C PHE A 233 16.80 -8.81 20.53
N GLU A 234 17.70 -9.77 20.67
CA GLU A 234 18.79 -9.98 19.70
C GLU A 234 18.24 -10.36 18.33
N ARG A 235 17.24 -11.25 18.28
CA ARG A 235 16.57 -11.62 17.03
C ARG A 235 15.94 -10.41 16.35
N GLU A 236 15.23 -9.56 17.09
CA GLU A 236 14.60 -8.38 16.51
C GLU A 236 15.63 -7.35 16.03
N VAL A 237 16.71 -7.15 16.79
CA VAL A 237 17.82 -6.26 16.37
C VAL A 237 18.46 -6.76 15.07
N MET A 238 18.71 -8.06 14.93
CA MET A 238 19.25 -8.65 13.70
C MET A 238 18.27 -8.53 12.53
N LEU A 239 17.01 -8.90 12.74
CA LEU A 239 15.97 -8.77 11.72
C LEU A 239 15.87 -7.33 11.18
N ARG A 240 15.93 -6.33 12.06
CA ARG A 240 15.80 -4.91 11.66
C ARG A 240 17.05 -4.31 11.03
N ARG A 241 18.23 -4.83 11.36
CA ARG A 241 19.48 -4.48 10.65
C ARG A 241 19.37 -4.83 9.17
N GLU A 242 18.66 -5.90 8.87
CA GLU A 242 18.60 -6.52 7.55
C GLU A 242 17.45 -5.97 6.69
N ILE A 243 16.42 -5.42 7.34
CA ILE A 243 15.28 -4.81 6.67
C ILE A 243 15.61 -3.35 6.33
N LEU A 244 16.03 -3.13 5.08
CA LEU A 244 16.25 -1.82 4.50
C LEU A 244 15.23 -1.56 3.39
N HIS A 245 14.24 -0.73 3.69
CA HIS A 245 13.20 -0.33 2.75
C HIS A 245 12.71 1.09 3.09
N PRO A 246 12.48 1.97 2.10
CA PRO A 246 12.05 3.36 2.34
C PRO A 246 10.71 3.49 3.06
N ASN A 247 9.89 2.44 3.08
CA ASN A 247 8.61 2.43 3.79
C ASN A 247 8.58 1.55 5.06
N ILE A 248 9.75 1.12 5.55
CA ILE A 248 9.90 0.38 6.81
C ILE A 248 10.82 1.19 7.74
N ALA A 249 10.52 1.17 9.04
CA ALA A 249 11.30 1.87 10.05
C ALA A 249 12.71 1.28 10.15
N ARG A 250 13.72 2.13 9.91
CA ARG A 250 15.12 1.72 9.84
C ARG A 250 15.73 1.62 11.23
N LEU A 251 16.55 0.60 11.47
CA LEU A 251 17.35 0.52 12.69
C LEU A 251 18.43 1.59 12.68
N ILE A 252 18.44 2.47 13.70
CA ILE A 252 19.55 3.40 13.93
C ILE A 252 20.62 2.72 14.79
N GLY A 253 20.18 1.97 15.79
CA GLY A 253 21.07 1.26 16.69
C GLY A 253 20.32 0.71 17.90
N TYR A 254 21.07 0.22 18.88
CA TYR A 254 20.50 -0.33 20.10
C TYR A 254 21.26 0.13 21.32
N SER A 255 20.64 0.04 22.50
CA SER A 255 21.27 0.35 23.77
C SER A 255 21.00 -0.75 24.78
N VAL A 256 22.04 -1.13 25.53
CA VAL A 256 21.92 -2.04 26.66
C VAL A 256 22.16 -1.19 27.90
N VAL A 257 21.08 -0.80 28.56
CA VAL A 257 21.10 0.07 29.73
C VAL A 257 21.50 -0.75 30.96
N THR A 258 20.90 -1.93 31.10
CA THR A 258 21.23 -2.94 32.10
C THR A 258 21.02 -4.33 31.47
N SER A 259 21.36 -5.40 32.19
CA SER A 259 21.01 -6.77 31.75
C SER A 259 19.50 -6.95 31.53
N ARG A 260 18.67 -6.25 32.31
CA ARG A 260 17.20 -6.32 32.26
C ARG A 260 16.55 -5.24 31.40
N THR A 261 17.28 -4.22 30.96
CA THR A 261 16.71 -3.12 30.19
C THR A 261 17.53 -2.86 28.94
N LYS A 262 16.90 -3.12 27.79
CA LYS A 262 17.49 -2.92 26.47
C LYS A 262 16.56 -2.05 25.63
N MET A 263 17.12 -1.33 24.67
CA MET A 263 16.37 -0.41 23.80
C MET A 263 16.78 -0.61 22.35
N ILE A 264 15.81 -0.66 21.44
CA ILE A 264 16.04 -0.56 20.00
C ILE A 264 15.61 0.85 19.58
N VAL A 265 16.48 1.54 18.85
CA VAL A 265 16.24 2.91 18.38
C VAL A 265 16.00 2.89 16.88
N LEU A 266 14.83 3.37 16.47
CA LEU A 266 14.38 3.33 15.09
C LEU A 266 14.20 4.73 14.52
N ASP A 267 14.56 4.85 13.24
CA ASP A 267 14.18 5.98 12.42
C ASP A 267 12.75 5.75 11.92
N ALA A 268 11.79 6.26 12.68
CA ALA A 268 10.38 6.13 12.36
C ALA A 268 9.66 7.46 12.49
N GLY A 269 8.55 7.54 11.77
CA GLY A 269 7.61 8.63 11.87
C GLY A 269 7.08 8.86 13.27
N VAL A 270 6.73 10.11 13.57
CA VAL A 270 6.10 10.51 14.85
C VAL A 270 4.65 10.94 14.67
N ILE A 271 4.14 10.95 13.43
CA ILE A 271 2.78 11.38 13.11
C ILE A 271 1.97 10.13 12.76
N PRO A 272 0.95 9.75 13.54
CA PRO A 272 0.05 8.67 13.17
C PRO A 272 -0.61 8.96 11.81
N ALA A 273 -0.59 8.00 10.89
CA ALA A 273 -1.08 8.17 9.53
C ALA A 273 -2.57 8.56 9.49
N PHE A 274 -3.37 7.98 10.38
CA PHE A 274 -4.79 8.32 10.52
C PHE A 274 -5.00 9.80 10.93
N ASP A 275 -4.25 10.28 11.92
CA ASP A 275 -4.36 11.66 12.39
C ASP A 275 -3.91 12.65 11.31
N TYR A 276 -2.85 12.32 10.57
CA TYR A 276 -2.41 13.09 9.40
C TYR A 276 -3.52 13.19 8.36
N LEU A 277 -4.06 12.05 7.92
CA LEU A 277 -5.10 12.04 6.90
C LEU A 277 -6.31 12.87 7.34
N ARG A 278 -6.79 12.72 8.59
CA ARG A 278 -7.91 13.51 9.12
C ARG A 278 -7.68 15.02 9.18
N SER A 279 -6.42 15.47 9.17
CA SER A 279 -6.09 16.90 9.15
C SER A 279 -6.21 17.54 7.76
N LEU A 280 -6.34 16.73 6.71
CA LEU A 280 -6.38 17.19 5.32
C LEU A 280 -7.79 17.60 4.88
N SER A 281 -7.86 18.39 3.80
CA SER A 281 -9.10 18.59 3.05
C SER A 281 -9.60 17.25 2.49
N GLN A 282 -10.88 17.13 2.13
CA GLN A 282 -11.39 15.83 1.69
C GLN A 282 -10.80 15.36 0.36
N GLY A 283 -10.48 16.30 -0.55
CA GLY A 283 -9.75 15.99 -1.78
C GLY A 283 -8.34 15.49 -1.46
N ASP A 284 -7.58 16.25 -0.68
CA ASP A 284 -6.21 15.89 -0.28
C ASP A 284 -6.15 14.58 0.51
N TYR A 285 -7.15 14.34 1.38
CA TYR A 285 -7.32 13.09 2.11
C TYR A 285 -7.31 11.89 1.17
N PHE A 286 -8.13 11.92 0.12
CA PHE A 286 -8.26 10.78 -0.80
C PHE A 286 -6.96 10.54 -1.57
N TYR A 287 -6.33 11.61 -2.04
CA TYR A 287 -5.05 11.52 -2.75
C TYR A 287 -3.92 10.98 -1.87
N GLU A 288 -3.79 11.52 -0.66
CA GLU A 288 -2.77 11.10 0.29
C GLU A 288 -3.03 9.68 0.78
N TRP A 289 -4.28 9.29 1.01
CA TRP A 289 -4.62 7.91 1.37
C TRP A 289 -4.19 6.92 0.27
N LEU A 290 -4.43 7.25 -1.01
CA LEU A 290 -3.97 6.40 -2.13
C LEU A 290 -2.44 6.31 -2.20
N ARG A 291 -1.73 7.43 -1.99
CA ARG A 291 -0.27 7.45 -1.93
C ARG A 291 0.24 6.52 -0.82
N LEU A 292 -0.23 6.74 0.41
CA LEU A 292 0.19 5.99 1.58
C LEU A 292 -0.15 4.50 1.45
N THR A 293 -1.29 4.16 0.85
CA THR A 293 -1.68 2.77 0.63
C THR A 293 -0.79 2.09 -0.43
N SER A 294 -0.38 2.82 -1.47
CA SER A 294 0.60 2.33 -2.44
C SER A 294 1.96 2.08 -1.79
N GLU A 295 2.42 2.99 -0.93
CA GLU A 295 3.67 2.82 -0.17
C GLU A 295 3.59 1.64 0.80
N LEU A 296 2.46 1.48 1.48
CA LEU A 296 2.18 0.33 2.35
C LEU A 296 2.22 -0.98 1.56
N ALA A 297 1.60 -1.03 0.39
CA ALA A 297 1.63 -2.19 -0.51
C ALA A 297 3.06 -2.54 -0.96
N ASN A 298 3.92 -1.53 -1.20
CA ASN A 298 5.33 -1.77 -1.52
C ASN A 298 6.09 -2.33 -0.32
N ALA A 299 5.87 -1.79 0.88
CA ALA A 299 6.48 -2.31 2.12
C ALA A 299 6.08 -3.77 2.38
N TYR A 300 4.81 -4.11 2.19
CA TYR A 300 4.33 -5.47 2.37
C TYR A 300 4.83 -6.43 1.29
N GLU A 301 4.88 -6.02 0.01
CA GLU A 301 5.47 -6.86 -1.04
C GLU A 301 6.93 -7.16 -0.71
N PHE A 302 7.68 -6.13 -0.31
CA PHE A 302 9.05 -6.32 0.15
C PHE A 302 9.10 -7.33 1.29
N LEU A 303 8.35 -7.16 2.39
CA LEU A 303 8.37 -8.11 3.50
C LEU A 303 8.02 -9.54 3.04
N HIS A 304 6.96 -9.69 2.25
CA HIS A 304 6.47 -10.98 1.78
C HIS A 304 7.51 -11.70 0.90
N ASP A 305 8.14 -10.98 -0.03
CA ASP A 305 9.21 -11.51 -0.88
C ASP A 305 10.45 -11.93 -0.07
N HIS A 306 10.56 -11.46 1.20
CA HIS A 306 11.61 -11.80 2.15
C HIS A 306 11.17 -12.75 3.27
N GLY A 307 10.04 -13.44 3.09
CA GLY A 307 9.59 -14.45 4.06
C GLY A 307 9.07 -13.83 5.36
N ALA A 308 8.69 -12.55 5.33
CA ALA A 308 8.24 -11.80 6.48
C ALA A 308 6.87 -11.16 6.25
N SER A 309 6.20 -10.81 7.34
CA SER A 309 4.95 -10.10 7.35
C SER A 309 4.92 -9.15 8.54
N TRP A 310 4.28 -8.00 8.40
CA TRP A 310 4.16 -7.03 9.49
C TRP A 310 2.75 -7.06 10.06
N ARG A 311 2.64 -6.98 11.39
CA ARG A 311 1.40 -6.87 12.15
C ARG A 311 1.45 -5.66 13.04
N GLY A 312 0.50 -4.74 12.87
CA GLY A 312 0.31 -3.59 13.75
C GLY A 312 -1.11 -3.03 13.65
N GLY A 313 -1.44 -2.10 14.55
CA GLY A 313 -2.70 -1.38 14.59
C GLY A 313 -2.64 0.05 14.04
N VAL A 314 -3.71 0.82 14.27
CA VAL A 314 -3.90 2.21 13.83
C VAL A 314 -2.74 3.11 14.25
N THR A 315 -2.30 2.95 15.49
CA THR A 315 -1.22 3.75 16.08
C THR A 315 0.16 3.37 15.55
N ASP A 316 0.26 2.25 14.83
CA ASP A 316 1.53 1.67 14.40
C ASP A 316 1.92 2.07 12.97
N LEU A 317 0.96 2.63 12.22
CA LEU A 317 1.18 3.26 10.92
C LEU A 317 1.57 4.71 11.14
N VAL A 318 2.86 5.02 10.98
CA VAL A 318 3.40 6.36 11.24
C VAL A 318 4.04 6.97 9.99
N LEU A 319 3.98 8.30 9.90
CA LEU A 319 4.57 9.08 8.83
C LEU A 319 5.82 9.83 9.31
N THR A 320 6.85 9.82 8.49
CA THR A 320 8.06 10.63 8.69
C THR A 320 7.72 12.11 8.61
N LYS A 321 8.21 12.88 9.58
CA LYS A 321 7.88 14.32 9.66
C LYS A 321 8.50 15.15 8.51
N GLN A 322 9.57 14.66 7.90
CA GLN A 322 10.32 15.40 6.90
C GLN A 322 9.63 15.43 5.53
N ASP A 323 8.99 14.33 5.16
CA ASP A 323 8.52 14.02 3.81
C ASP A 323 7.16 13.29 3.79
N ASN A 324 6.56 13.01 4.95
CA ASN A 324 5.26 12.35 5.12
C ASN A 324 5.17 10.97 4.45
N HIS A 325 6.28 10.24 4.33
CA HIS A 325 6.27 8.86 3.87
C HIS A 325 5.87 7.89 4.98
N ILE A 326 5.11 6.85 4.62
CA ILE A 326 4.74 5.82 5.61
C ILE A 326 5.95 5.00 6.00
N ARG A 327 6.10 4.73 7.30
CA ARG A 327 7.10 3.82 7.87
C ARG A 327 6.39 2.80 8.74
N ILE A 328 6.27 1.57 8.27
CA ILE A 328 5.76 0.46 9.10
C ILE A 328 6.87 -0.17 9.91
N GLY A 329 6.53 -1.06 10.83
CA GLY A 329 7.52 -1.80 11.62
C GLY A 329 8.16 -1.00 12.74
N GLY A 330 7.92 0.32 12.87
CA GLY A 330 8.35 1.07 14.06
C GLY A 330 7.67 0.54 15.32
N SER A 331 6.35 0.50 15.26
CA SER A 331 5.50 -0.24 16.19
C SER A 331 5.00 -1.54 15.55
N GLY A 332 4.34 -2.39 16.34
CA GLY A 332 3.94 -3.73 15.94
C GLY A 332 5.10 -4.74 15.92
N TYR A 333 4.90 -5.83 15.18
CA TYR A 333 5.83 -6.96 15.07
C TYR A 333 6.00 -7.38 13.62
N ILE A 334 7.19 -7.86 13.28
CA ILE A 334 7.49 -8.51 12.01
C ILE A 334 7.70 -9.99 12.33
N ASP A 335 6.96 -10.86 11.66
CA ASP A 335 7.02 -12.32 11.83
C ASP A 335 7.10 -13.01 10.46
N SER A 336 7.11 -14.34 10.42
CA SER A 336 7.20 -15.13 9.20
C SER A 336 5.85 -15.64 8.68
N ASP A 337 4.74 -15.09 9.16
CA ASP A 337 3.39 -15.54 8.81
C ASP A 337 2.95 -14.92 7.48
N LEU A 338 3.44 -15.50 6.39
CA LEU A 338 3.20 -15.03 5.03
C LEU A 338 1.72 -15.10 4.63
N ASP A 339 1.00 -16.14 5.07
CA ASP A 339 -0.40 -16.36 4.73
C ASP A 339 -1.29 -15.24 5.27
N ALA A 340 -0.92 -14.64 6.40
CA ALA A 340 -1.61 -13.48 6.95
C ALA A 340 -1.26 -12.15 6.25
N SER A 341 -0.29 -12.09 5.34
CA SER A 341 0.16 -10.82 4.73
C SER A 341 -0.93 -10.14 3.91
N SER A 342 -1.76 -10.91 3.21
CA SER A 342 -2.93 -10.39 2.47
C SER A 342 -3.90 -9.67 3.40
N HIS A 343 -4.29 -10.36 4.47
CA HIS A 343 -5.18 -9.86 5.50
C HIS A 343 -4.60 -8.63 6.20
N ARG A 344 -3.34 -8.69 6.63
CA ARG A 344 -2.68 -7.62 7.37
C ARG A 344 -2.49 -6.36 6.51
N LEU A 345 -2.13 -6.51 5.23
CA LEU A 345 -2.07 -5.38 4.30
C LEU A 345 -3.46 -4.73 4.13
N TYR A 346 -4.49 -5.54 3.93
CA TYR A 346 -5.86 -5.05 3.78
C TYR A 346 -6.34 -4.33 5.05
N SER A 347 -6.19 -4.97 6.22
CA SER A 347 -6.54 -4.40 7.51
C SER A 347 -5.79 -3.10 7.75
N ALA A 348 -4.47 -3.04 7.54
CA ALA A 348 -3.69 -1.81 7.68
C ALA A 348 -4.18 -0.68 6.75
N SER A 349 -4.53 -0.99 5.51
CA SER A 349 -5.08 0.00 4.57
C SER A 349 -6.43 0.57 5.02
N ARG A 350 -7.29 -0.27 5.62
CA ARG A 350 -8.59 0.14 6.18
C ARG A 350 -8.44 0.90 7.48
N THR A 351 -7.61 0.40 8.37
CA THR A 351 -7.24 1.04 9.63
C THR A 351 -6.75 2.46 9.42
N MET A 352 -5.93 2.69 8.40
CA MET A 352 -5.49 4.04 8.01
C MET A 352 -6.64 4.95 7.56
N ASN A 353 -7.72 4.39 7.01
CA ASN A 353 -8.90 5.12 6.58
C ASN A 353 -9.93 5.35 7.70
N GLU A 354 -10.18 4.33 8.52
CA GLU A 354 -11.30 4.29 9.46
C GLU A 354 -10.88 4.61 10.89
N GLY A 355 -9.59 4.48 11.20
CA GLY A 355 -9.06 4.68 12.55
C GLY A 355 -9.47 3.58 13.53
N THR A 356 -9.97 2.45 13.02
CA THR A 356 -10.35 1.28 13.80
C THR A 356 -9.33 0.16 13.58
N ASN A 357 -9.04 -0.61 14.63
CA ASN A 357 -8.20 -1.82 14.55
C ASN A 357 -9.01 -3.03 14.07
N ASP A 358 -10.07 -2.82 13.31
CA ASP A 358 -11.00 -3.89 12.96
C ASP A 358 -10.31 -4.92 12.06
N TYR A 359 -10.30 -6.17 12.52
CA TYR A 359 -9.65 -7.29 11.84
C TYR A 359 -10.62 -7.82 10.79
N GLN A 360 -10.60 -7.23 9.60
CA GLN A 360 -11.46 -7.66 8.50
C GLN A 360 -10.72 -8.59 7.55
N PHE A 361 -11.25 -9.80 7.43
CA PHE A 361 -10.79 -10.80 6.48
C PHE A 361 -10.82 -10.27 5.05
N SER A 362 -9.71 -10.46 4.33
CA SER A 362 -9.68 -10.29 2.88
C SER A 362 -9.66 -11.66 2.23
N TYR A 363 -10.65 -11.92 1.38
CA TYR A 363 -10.74 -13.16 0.60
C TYR A 363 -9.79 -13.19 -0.60
N LYS A 364 -9.15 -12.05 -0.88
CA LYS A 364 -8.26 -11.89 -2.03
C LYS A 364 -6.86 -12.39 -1.71
N GLY A 365 -6.24 -13.03 -2.70
CA GLY A 365 -4.83 -13.42 -2.58
C GLY A 365 -3.93 -12.20 -2.42
N PHE A 366 -2.77 -12.36 -1.78
CA PHE A 366 -1.83 -11.25 -1.55
C PHE A 366 -1.50 -10.46 -2.82
N LYS A 367 -1.19 -11.15 -3.92
CA LYS A 367 -0.91 -10.54 -5.24
C LYS A 367 -2.13 -9.79 -5.82
N GLU A 368 -3.35 -10.23 -5.53
CA GLU A 368 -4.56 -9.54 -5.99
C GLU A 368 -4.79 -8.23 -5.25
N ILE A 369 -4.53 -8.22 -3.93
CA ILE A 369 -4.59 -7.01 -3.10
C ILE A 369 -3.54 -6.01 -3.58
N LEU A 370 -2.30 -6.46 -3.83
CA LEU A 370 -1.24 -5.60 -4.38
C LEU A 370 -1.64 -5.01 -5.75
N LYS A 371 -2.22 -5.83 -6.64
CA LYS A 371 -2.70 -5.40 -7.96
C LYS A 371 -3.83 -4.37 -7.84
N TRP A 372 -4.62 -4.43 -6.77
CA TRP A 372 -5.66 -3.46 -6.49
C TRP A 372 -5.09 -2.15 -5.92
N LEU A 373 -4.17 -2.21 -4.96
CA LEU A 373 -3.66 -1.03 -4.25
C LEU A 373 -2.65 -0.19 -5.06
N ARG A 374 -1.74 -0.81 -5.82
CA ARG A 374 -0.68 -0.08 -6.54
C ARG A 374 -1.18 0.90 -7.60
N PRO A 375 -2.13 0.51 -8.49
CA PRO A 375 -2.51 1.39 -9.59
C PRO A 375 -3.20 2.67 -9.12
N GLY A 376 -3.82 2.66 -7.92
CA GLY A 376 -4.60 3.79 -7.42
C GLY A 376 -3.83 5.10 -7.44
N PHE A 377 -2.63 5.13 -6.86
CA PHE A 377 -1.80 6.34 -6.85
C PHE A 377 -1.28 6.73 -8.24
N SER A 378 -0.84 5.76 -9.05
CA SER A 378 -0.36 6.04 -10.42
C SER A 378 -1.48 6.64 -11.28
N ARG A 379 -2.71 6.14 -11.17
CA ARG A 379 -3.87 6.66 -11.89
C ARG A 379 -4.27 8.06 -11.44
N VAL A 380 -4.15 8.36 -10.15
CA VAL A 380 -4.29 9.74 -9.65
C VAL A 380 -3.27 10.66 -10.30
N GLN A 381 -1.99 10.27 -10.34
CA GLN A 381 -0.94 11.09 -10.95
C GLN A 381 -1.20 11.30 -12.44
N GLU A 382 -1.56 10.23 -13.16
CA GLU A 382 -1.92 10.30 -14.57
C GLU A 382 -3.13 11.22 -14.83
N TRP A 383 -4.12 11.19 -13.95
CA TRP A 383 -5.29 12.06 -14.01
C TRP A 383 -4.94 13.52 -13.69
N ARG A 384 -4.06 13.77 -12.71
CA ARG A 384 -3.59 15.13 -12.38
C ARG A 384 -2.83 15.77 -13.54
N VAL A 385 -2.01 14.98 -14.23
CA VAL A 385 -1.28 15.44 -15.43
C VAL A 385 -2.25 15.66 -16.59
N ASP A 386 -3.25 14.79 -16.73
CA ASP A 386 -4.14 14.79 -17.88
C ASP A 386 -5.55 14.35 -17.49
N ARG A 387 -6.41 15.35 -17.31
CA ARG A 387 -7.77 15.22 -16.76
C ARG A 387 -8.79 14.80 -17.82
N THR A 388 -8.49 13.74 -18.59
CA THR A 388 -9.47 13.20 -19.55
C THR A 388 -10.65 12.53 -18.84
N ILE A 389 -11.78 12.46 -19.53
CA ILE A 389 -12.95 11.68 -19.09
C ILE A 389 -12.59 10.21 -18.84
N ALA A 390 -11.75 9.62 -19.71
CA ALA A 390 -11.32 8.23 -19.57
C ALA A 390 -10.55 7.99 -18.26
N LYS A 391 -9.59 8.86 -17.93
CA LYS A 391 -8.83 8.79 -16.67
C LYS A 391 -9.68 9.10 -15.45
N THR A 392 -10.60 10.04 -15.59
CA THR A 392 -11.59 10.35 -14.55
C THR A 392 -12.46 9.12 -14.23
N LYS A 393 -12.95 8.40 -15.26
CA LYS A 393 -13.71 7.15 -15.08
C LYS A 393 -12.89 6.07 -14.38
N LEU A 394 -11.62 5.91 -14.74
CA LEU A 394 -10.72 4.97 -14.07
C LEU A 394 -10.51 5.32 -12.59
N LEU A 395 -10.37 6.62 -12.29
CA LEU A 395 -10.21 7.10 -10.93
C LEU A 395 -11.49 6.95 -10.11
N LEU A 396 -12.65 7.27 -10.70
CA LEU A 396 -13.97 7.03 -10.10
C LEU A 396 -14.19 5.55 -9.81
N ARG A 397 -13.76 4.65 -10.69
CA ARG A 397 -13.84 3.21 -10.43
C ARG A 397 -13.01 2.80 -9.21
N GLU A 398 -11.79 3.31 -9.08
CA GLU A 398 -10.97 3.03 -7.90
C GLU A 398 -11.58 3.64 -6.62
N PHE A 399 -12.13 4.85 -6.74
CA PHE A 399 -12.84 5.52 -5.66
C PHE A 399 -14.08 4.75 -5.18
N LEU A 400 -14.85 4.19 -6.11
CA LEU A 400 -16.05 3.40 -5.79
C LEU A 400 -15.71 2.02 -5.24
N ASN A 401 -14.62 1.40 -5.70
CA ASN A 401 -14.10 0.17 -5.10
C ASN A 401 -13.58 0.41 -3.67
N TRP A 402 -13.26 1.66 -3.33
CA TRP A 402 -12.74 2.05 -2.04
C TRP A 402 -13.83 2.36 -1.01
N THR A 403 -14.99 2.84 -1.43
CA THR A 403 -16.12 3.08 -0.53
C THR A 403 -16.34 1.84 0.32
N PRO A 404 -16.24 1.93 1.65
CA PRO A 404 -16.77 0.91 2.53
C PRO A 404 -18.19 0.61 2.06
N ILE A 405 -18.39 -0.57 1.48
CA ILE A 405 -19.70 -1.20 1.61
C ILE A 405 -19.76 -1.47 3.11
N ARG A 406 -20.25 -0.49 3.89
CA ARG A 406 -20.63 -0.77 5.27
C ARG A 406 -21.59 -1.93 5.16
N PHE A 407 -21.36 -2.97 5.94
CA PHE A 407 -22.25 -4.14 6.00
C PHE A 407 -23.62 -3.64 6.43
N PHE A 408 -24.39 -3.30 5.41
CA PHE A 408 -25.79 -2.94 5.40
C PHE A 408 -26.64 -4.00 6.11
N GLU A 409 -26.12 -5.23 6.16
CA GLU A 409 -26.66 -6.43 6.76
C GLU A 409 -26.86 -6.30 8.29
N GLU A 410 -25.89 -5.75 9.03
CA GLU A 410 -25.97 -5.64 10.50
C GLU A 410 -27.08 -4.67 10.97
N TYR A 411 -27.39 -3.68 10.13
CA TYR A 411 -28.51 -2.76 10.34
C TYR A 411 -29.86 -3.38 9.92
N LEU A 412 -29.88 -4.17 8.84
CA LEU A 412 -31.10 -4.85 8.37
C LEU A 412 -31.58 -5.97 9.29
N GLU A 413 -30.67 -6.69 9.96
CA GLU A 413 -31.00 -7.76 10.91
C GLU A 413 -31.92 -7.29 12.05
N ASN A 414 -31.90 -5.99 12.36
CA ASN A 414 -32.70 -5.37 13.42
C ASN A 414 -33.94 -4.62 12.89
N SER A 415 -34.18 -4.60 11.58
CA SER A 415 -35.30 -3.86 10.97
C SER A 415 -36.46 -4.80 10.63
N VAL A 416 -37.60 -4.59 11.29
CA VAL A 416 -38.81 -5.44 11.19
C VAL A 416 -39.53 -5.33 9.82
N ASN A 417 -39.09 -4.44 8.93
CA ASN A 417 -39.78 -4.07 7.69
C ASN A 417 -39.08 -4.54 6.41
N PHE A 418 -38.18 -5.51 6.49
CA PHE A 418 -37.45 -6.05 5.34
C PHE A 418 -37.87 -7.49 5.05
N SER A 419 -38.27 -7.78 3.81
CA SER A 419 -38.41 -9.16 3.30
C SER A 419 -37.31 -9.46 2.30
N VAL A 420 -36.81 -10.70 2.31
CA VAL A 420 -35.82 -11.17 1.33
C VAL A 420 -36.39 -11.02 -0.08
N GLY A 421 -35.71 -10.23 -0.92
CA GLY A 421 -36.12 -9.89 -2.29
C GLY A 421 -36.67 -8.47 -2.46
N ASP A 422 -36.85 -7.71 -1.38
CA ASP A 422 -37.19 -6.30 -1.47
C ASP A 422 -36.01 -5.46 -1.98
N ILE A 423 -36.29 -4.58 -2.94
CA ILE A 423 -35.36 -3.55 -3.39
C ILE A 423 -35.84 -2.23 -2.78
N GLY A 424 -34.92 -1.42 -2.26
CA GLY A 424 -35.21 -0.19 -1.52
C GLY A 424 -33.95 0.55 -1.12
N TRP A 425 -34.06 1.70 -0.47
CA TRP A 425 -32.94 2.50 0.01
C TRP A 425 -33.00 2.72 1.52
N VAL A 426 -31.87 3.08 2.14
CA VAL A 426 -31.81 3.38 3.58
C VAL A 426 -31.51 4.87 3.78
N GLU A 427 -32.39 5.58 4.47
CA GLU A 427 -32.13 6.95 4.89
C GLU A 427 -31.41 6.92 6.24
N ALA A 428 -30.26 7.62 6.34
CA ALA A 428 -29.59 7.81 7.61
C ALA A 428 -30.50 8.64 8.53
N GLY A 429 -30.79 8.10 9.72
CA GLY A 429 -31.48 8.83 10.77
C GLY A 429 -30.76 10.16 11.06
N PRO A 430 -31.47 11.21 11.47
CA PRO A 430 -30.90 12.53 11.68
C PRO A 430 -29.96 12.57 12.91
N GLY A 431 -28.71 12.15 12.72
CA GLY A 431 -27.53 12.60 13.47
C GLY A 431 -27.22 11.93 14.80
N ILE A 432 -25.93 11.58 14.98
CA ILE A 432 -25.05 11.74 16.16
C ILE A 432 -25.46 11.04 17.49
N ASN A 433 -26.72 10.64 17.68
CA ASN A 433 -27.25 10.11 18.94
C ASN A 433 -27.80 8.67 18.84
N GLY A 434 -27.41 7.90 17.82
CA GLY A 434 -27.77 6.49 17.72
C GLY A 434 -29.21 6.20 17.28
N GLU A 435 -29.89 7.16 16.63
CA GLU A 435 -31.14 6.84 15.92
C GLU A 435 -30.87 5.79 14.83
N PRO A 436 -31.69 4.73 14.75
CA PRO A 436 -31.53 3.70 13.73
C PRO A 436 -31.67 4.33 12.35
N TYR A 437 -31.03 3.73 11.33
CA TYR A 437 -31.34 4.09 9.96
C TYR A 437 -32.83 3.82 9.66
N VAL A 438 -33.36 4.17 8.49
CA VAL A 438 -34.74 3.84 8.09
C VAL A 438 -34.72 3.21 6.71
N TRP A 439 -35.28 2.01 6.57
CA TRP A 439 -35.47 1.35 5.27
C TRP A 439 -36.70 1.89 4.54
N HIS A 440 -36.53 2.17 3.25
CA HIS A 440 -37.57 2.59 2.33
C HIS A 440 -37.62 1.62 1.16
N GLN A 441 -38.68 0.83 1.05
CA GLN A 441 -38.88 -0.06 -0.10
C GLN A 441 -39.08 0.78 -1.38
N ALA A 442 -38.29 0.49 -2.42
CA ALA A 442 -38.40 1.10 -3.73
C ALA A 442 -39.58 0.47 -4.47
N ARG A 443 -40.61 1.28 -4.72
CA ARG A 443 -41.75 0.88 -5.53
C ARG A 443 -41.40 1.03 -7.02
N PHE A 444 -41.00 -0.06 -7.65
CA PHE A 444 -40.85 -0.10 -9.10
C PHE A 444 -42.23 -0.13 -9.75
N ALA A 445 -42.56 0.90 -10.53
CA ALA A 445 -43.78 0.93 -11.33
C ALA A 445 -43.73 -0.06 -12.52
N HIS A 446 -42.54 -0.52 -12.91
CA HIS A 446 -42.33 -1.44 -14.02
C HIS A 446 -41.35 -2.56 -13.66
N ARG A 447 -41.74 -3.81 -13.97
CA ARG A 447 -40.81 -4.95 -13.97
C ARG A 447 -39.74 -4.68 -15.01
N LEU A 448 -38.50 -4.48 -14.57
CA LEU A 448 -37.35 -4.57 -15.46
C LEU A 448 -37.29 -6.02 -15.99
N PRO A 449 -37.17 -6.23 -17.32
CA PRO A 449 -36.95 -7.57 -17.84
C PRO A 449 -35.68 -8.13 -17.20
N SER A 450 -35.73 -9.37 -16.74
CA SER A 450 -34.54 -10.10 -16.31
C SER A 450 -33.59 -10.22 -17.51
N VAL A 451 -32.59 -9.35 -17.58
CA VAL A 451 -31.53 -9.46 -18.58
C VAL A 451 -30.62 -10.60 -18.13
N GLY A 452 -30.55 -11.68 -18.91
CA GLY A 452 -29.95 -12.97 -18.53
C GLY A 452 -28.42 -13.00 -18.39
N GLU A 453 -27.76 -11.90 -18.04
CA GLU A 453 -26.29 -11.79 -18.03
C GLU A 453 -25.69 -11.38 -16.67
N TRP A 454 -26.40 -11.62 -15.57
CA TRP A 454 -25.85 -11.42 -14.23
C TRP A 454 -25.11 -12.68 -13.76
N TRP A 455 -23.85 -12.55 -13.39
CA TRP A 455 -23.14 -13.58 -12.63
C TRP A 455 -23.36 -13.29 -11.14
N GLN A 456 -24.28 -14.02 -10.52
CA GLN A 456 -24.41 -14.05 -9.07
C GLN A 456 -23.47 -15.12 -8.50
N SER A 457 -22.91 -14.86 -7.33
CA SER A 457 -22.24 -15.88 -6.50
C SER A 457 -22.86 -15.83 -5.11
N GLY A 458 -23.52 -16.92 -4.70
CA GLY A 458 -24.05 -17.09 -3.35
C GLY A 458 -23.02 -17.73 -2.43
N TYR A 459 -22.88 -17.22 -1.21
CA TYR A 459 -22.00 -17.80 -0.21
C TYR A 459 -22.63 -17.86 1.17
N LEU A 460 -22.08 -18.75 1.99
CA LEU A 460 -22.60 -19.03 3.31
C LEU A 460 -21.42 -19.06 4.29
N ILE A 461 -21.52 -18.26 5.36
CA ILE A 461 -20.50 -18.18 6.41
C ILE A 461 -21.14 -18.69 7.71
N PRO A 462 -20.77 -19.88 8.19
CA PRO A 462 -21.15 -20.32 9.52
C PRO A 462 -20.26 -19.59 10.54
N VAL A 463 -20.88 -18.84 11.45
CA VAL A 463 -20.15 -18.13 12.52
C VAL A 463 -20.06 -19.06 13.73
N HIS A 464 -18.92 -19.74 13.87
CA HIS A 464 -18.56 -20.48 15.09
C HIS A 464 -17.09 -20.25 15.40
N GLU A 465 -16.76 -20.06 16.68
CA GLU A 465 -15.52 -19.48 17.24
C GLU A 465 -14.17 -20.10 16.80
N THR A 466 -14.14 -21.11 15.93
CA THR A 466 -12.90 -21.79 15.52
C THR A 466 -12.81 -22.23 14.06
N LEU A 467 -13.85 -22.10 13.22
CA LEU A 467 -13.81 -22.54 11.81
C LEU A 467 -14.74 -21.70 10.92
N GLU A 468 -14.32 -20.50 10.51
CA GLU A 468 -15.00 -19.72 9.46
C GLU A 468 -14.58 -20.24 8.07
N LYS A 469 -15.10 -21.41 7.70
CA LYS A 469 -14.96 -21.93 6.33
C LYS A 469 -16.14 -21.44 5.49
N MET A 470 -15.88 -20.56 4.53
CA MET A 470 -16.87 -20.13 3.54
C MET A 470 -17.26 -21.33 2.67
N ILE A 471 -18.57 -21.58 2.53
CA ILE A 471 -19.09 -22.69 1.74
C ILE A 471 -19.78 -22.12 0.52
N GLN A 472 -19.20 -22.41 -0.64
CA GLN A 472 -19.72 -21.94 -1.92
C GLN A 472 -20.96 -22.75 -2.27
N GLY A 473 -22.03 -22.06 -2.64
CA GLY A 473 -23.26 -22.70 -3.08
C GLY A 473 -23.13 -23.18 -4.52
N GLU A 474 -23.86 -24.23 -4.87
CA GLU A 474 -24.06 -24.63 -6.27
C GLU A 474 -25.34 -23.97 -6.78
N PHE A 475 -25.28 -23.33 -7.95
CA PHE A 475 -26.46 -22.78 -8.60
C PHE A 475 -27.14 -23.87 -9.44
N ILE A 476 -28.32 -24.31 -9.02
CA ILE A 476 -29.08 -25.41 -9.65
C ILE A 476 -30.53 -24.95 -9.84
N ASP A 477 -31.02 -25.00 -11.08
CA ASP A 477 -32.42 -24.69 -11.44
C ASP A 477 -32.94 -23.33 -10.95
N GLY A 478 -32.06 -22.31 -10.93
CA GLY A 478 -32.43 -20.96 -10.49
C GLY A 478 -32.29 -20.70 -8.99
N PHE A 479 -31.78 -21.66 -8.22
CA PHE A 479 -31.59 -21.54 -6.78
C PHE A 479 -30.14 -21.86 -6.38
N TRP A 480 -29.64 -21.19 -5.34
CA TRP A 480 -28.37 -21.56 -4.70
C TRP A 480 -28.61 -22.68 -3.68
N ARG A 481 -27.80 -23.73 -3.75
CA ARG A 481 -27.86 -24.89 -2.85
C ARG A 481 -26.52 -25.05 -2.13
N TRP A 482 -26.57 -25.21 -0.81
CA TRP A 482 -25.42 -25.53 0.03
C TRP A 482 -25.65 -26.88 0.72
N ARG A 483 -24.59 -27.64 0.98
CA ARG A 483 -24.65 -28.88 1.77
C ARG A 483 -23.72 -28.74 2.97
N LEU A 484 -24.29 -28.82 4.17
CA LEU A 484 -23.61 -28.56 5.43
C LEU A 484 -23.94 -29.67 6.43
N GLU A 485 -22.96 -30.14 7.19
CA GLU A 485 -23.20 -30.88 8.44
C GLU A 485 -23.24 -29.85 9.57
N PHE A 486 -24.42 -29.63 10.18
CA PHE A 486 -24.65 -28.47 11.04
C PHE A 486 -25.27 -28.86 12.39
N PRO A 487 -24.71 -28.43 13.54
CA PRO A 487 -25.33 -28.61 14.84
C PRO A 487 -26.51 -27.66 15.03
N SER A 488 -27.58 -28.11 15.67
CA SER A 488 -28.89 -27.42 15.74
C SER A 488 -28.91 -26.09 16.53
N ASN A 489 -27.77 -25.64 17.05
CA ASN A 489 -27.63 -24.46 17.91
C ASN A 489 -26.66 -23.39 17.35
N ALA A 490 -26.18 -23.52 16.12
CA ALA A 490 -25.30 -22.52 15.51
C ALA A 490 -26.08 -21.47 14.69
N THR A 491 -25.58 -20.24 14.68
CA THR A 491 -26.11 -19.13 13.86
C THR A 491 -25.43 -19.14 12.49
N LEU A 492 -26.17 -18.80 11.44
CA LEU A 492 -25.72 -18.91 10.06
C LEU A 492 -26.04 -17.63 9.30
N THR A 493 -25.02 -17.01 8.72
CA THR A 493 -25.15 -15.79 7.91
C THR A 493 -25.09 -16.16 6.43
N VAL A 494 -26.10 -15.74 5.67
CA VAL A 494 -26.19 -15.97 4.22
C VAL A 494 -25.93 -14.66 3.50
N GLY A 495 -24.92 -14.65 2.62
CA GLY A 495 -24.57 -13.48 1.80
C GLY A 495 -24.65 -13.78 0.31
N SER A 496 -24.88 -12.75 -0.50
CA SER A 496 -24.81 -12.86 -1.96
C SER A 496 -24.03 -11.69 -2.56
N ILE A 497 -23.10 -11.98 -3.47
CA ILE A 497 -22.41 -10.97 -4.27
C ILE A 497 -22.91 -11.10 -5.71
N ALA A 498 -23.41 -10.00 -6.27
CA ALA A 498 -23.70 -9.89 -7.69
C ALA A 498 -22.56 -9.12 -8.36
N SER A 499 -21.99 -9.67 -9.44
CA SER A 499 -20.93 -9.02 -10.21
C SER A 499 -21.24 -9.09 -11.72
N HIS A 500 -20.91 -8.05 -12.47
CA HIS A 500 -21.26 -7.93 -13.89
C HIS A 500 -20.02 -7.69 -14.76
N SER A 501 -19.92 -8.39 -15.89
CA SER A 501 -18.91 -8.12 -16.93
C SER A 501 -19.42 -7.07 -17.92
N SER A 502 -18.60 -6.06 -18.17
CA SER A 502 -18.83 -4.82 -18.93
C SER A 502 -19.74 -4.86 -20.17
N SER A 503 -20.66 -3.88 -20.26
CA SER A 503 -21.02 -3.23 -21.54
C SER A 503 -20.72 -1.73 -21.45
N LYS A 504 -20.19 -1.14 -22.53
CA LYS A 504 -19.74 0.28 -22.56
C LYS A 504 -20.88 1.28 -22.34
N ASP A 505 -22.10 0.90 -22.71
CA ASP A 505 -23.30 1.74 -22.57
C ASP A 505 -23.82 1.73 -21.13
N LEU A 506 -23.63 0.61 -20.41
CA LEU A 506 -23.90 0.51 -18.98
C LEU A 506 -22.86 1.26 -18.14
N ASP A 507 -21.60 1.39 -18.54
CA ASP A 507 -20.64 2.23 -17.79
C ASP A 507 -21.00 3.72 -17.88
N ALA A 508 -21.51 4.18 -19.02
CA ALA A 508 -22.00 5.56 -19.18
C ALA A 508 -23.31 5.76 -18.40
N ALA A 509 -24.23 4.80 -18.48
CA ALA A 509 -25.47 4.80 -17.71
C ALA A 509 -25.21 4.64 -16.21
N PHE A 510 -24.24 3.85 -15.77
CA PHE A 510 -23.86 3.60 -14.38
C PHE A 510 -23.03 4.74 -13.82
N VAL A 511 -22.26 5.50 -14.61
CA VAL A 511 -21.67 6.76 -14.12
C VAL A 511 -22.72 7.86 -14.02
N ALA A 512 -23.62 7.97 -15.00
CA ALA A 512 -24.73 8.93 -14.98
C ALA A 512 -25.77 8.61 -13.90
N SER A 513 -26.07 7.32 -13.68
CA SER A 513 -26.96 6.82 -12.63
C SER A 513 -26.23 6.61 -11.32
N ALA A 514 -24.93 6.36 -11.23
CA ALA A 514 -24.26 6.39 -9.93
C ALA A 514 -24.35 7.79 -9.33
N ILE A 515 -24.13 8.85 -10.10
CA ILE A 515 -24.22 10.20 -9.55
C ILE A 515 -25.68 10.61 -9.23
N VAL A 516 -26.68 9.99 -9.85
CA VAL A 516 -28.13 10.26 -9.63
C VAL A 516 -28.81 9.27 -8.65
N THR A 517 -28.26 8.06 -8.47
CA THR A 517 -28.86 6.91 -7.75
C THR A 517 -27.96 6.36 -6.62
N TYR A 518 -26.66 6.70 -6.55
CA TYR A 518 -25.83 6.49 -5.33
C TYR A 518 -26.07 7.46 -4.16
N PRO A 519 -26.91 8.52 -4.19
CA PRO A 519 -27.20 9.24 -2.95
C PRO A 519 -27.86 8.34 -1.88
N GLU A 520 -28.36 7.15 -2.26
CA GLU A 520 -29.36 6.40 -1.49
C GLU A 520 -28.91 4.97 -1.07
N TYR A 521 -27.86 4.41 -1.66
CA TYR A 521 -27.35 3.04 -1.33
C TYR A 521 -26.00 3.02 -0.61
N THR A 522 -25.33 4.15 -0.58
CA THR A 522 -24.21 4.44 0.32
C THR A 522 -24.43 5.87 0.75
N VAL A 523 -24.35 6.17 2.04
CA VAL A 523 -24.18 7.56 2.45
C VAL A 523 -22.84 7.97 1.87
N LEU A 524 -22.86 8.60 0.69
CA LEU A 524 -21.71 9.28 0.12
C LEU A 524 -21.26 10.22 1.22
N SER A 525 -20.19 9.82 1.92
CA SER A 525 -19.63 10.67 2.96
C SER A 525 -19.33 12.03 2.32
N PRO A 526 -19.33 13.13 3.09
CA PRO A 526 -19.04 14.46 2.56
C PRO A 526 -17.86 14.48 1.56
N MET A 527 -16.83 13.66 1.82
CA MET A 527 -15.66 13.46 0.97
C MET A 527 -15.96 12.98 -0.44
N HIS A 528 -16.91 12.07 -0.62
CA HIS A 528 -17.33 11.63 -1.95
C HIS A 528 -17.99 12.77 -2.73
N LEU A 529 -18.76 13.62 -2.05
CA LEU A 529 -19.40 14.77 -2.69
C LEU A 529 -18.40 15.86 -3.04
N GLU A 530 -17.39 16.09 -2.20
CA GLU A 530 -16.32 17.06 -2.47
C GLU A 530 -15.42 16.59 -3.62
N PHE A 531 -15.06 15.31 -3.67
CA PHE A 531 -14.31 14.75 -4.78
C PHE A 531 -15.10 14.80 -6.11
N LEU A 532 -16.39 14.49 -6.09
CA LEU A 532 -17.25 14.63 -7.27
C LEU A 532 -17.40 16.09 -7.73
N ARG A 533 -17.43 17.06 -6.79
CA ARG A 533 -17.40 18.50 -7.11
C ARG A 533 -16.08 18.89 -7.76
N GLU A 534 -14.96 18.37 -7.26
CA GLU A 534 -13.66 18.62 -7.85
C GLU A 534 -13.65 18.11 -9.29
N ILE A 535 -14.06 16.86 -9.54
CA ILE A 535 -14.17 16.31 -10.90
C ILE A 535 -15.08 17.17 -11.79
N GLU A 536 -16.23 17.60 -11.28
CA GLU A 536 -17.17 18.44 -12.02
C GLU A 536 -16.59 19.81 -12.38
N SER A 537 -15.88 20.46 -11.45
CA SER A 537 -15.25 21.77 -11.67
C SER A 537 -14.24 21.76 -12.82
N HIS A 538 -13.77 20.58 -13.22
CA HIS A 538 -12.87 20.36 -14.35
C HIS A 538 -13.58 19.94 -15.64
N GLY A 539 -14.92 20.00 -15.69
CA GLY A 539 -15.71 19.65 -16.88
C GLY A 539 -15.65 18.16 -17.25
N CYS A 540 -15.24 17.31 -16.32
CA CYS A 540 -15.00 15.88 -16.57
C CYS A 540 -16.26 15.02 -16.39
N LEU A 541 -17.34 15.59 -15.83
CA LEU A 541 -18.64 14.93 -15.74
C LEU A 541 -19.48 15.25 -16.99
N PRO A 542 -20.09 14.23 -17.63
CA PRO A 542 -20.95 14.47 -18.79
C PRO A 542 -22.16 15.33 -18.38
N CYS A 543 -22.41 16.42 -19.11
CA CYS A 543 -23.70 17.09 -19.09
C CYS A 543 -24.72 16.13 -19.71
N ALA A 544 -25.56 15.48 -18.89
CA ALA A 544 -26.59 14.60 -19.39
C ALA A 544 -27.73 15.42 -20.03
N GLY A 545 -27.58 15.79 -21.30
CA GLY A 545 -28.68 16.15 -22.18
C GLY A 545 -29.41 14.87 -22.60
N LEU A 546 -30.27 14.34 -21.74
CA LEU A 546 -31.32 13.41 -22.17
C LEU A 546 -32.41 14.28 -22.79
N THR A 547 -32.34 14.49 -24.11
CA THR A 547 -33.51 14.94 -24.87
C THR A 547 -34.53 13.81 -24.80
N SER A 548 -35.59 14.00 -24.00
CA SER A 548 -36.79 13.19 -24.10
C SER A 548 -37.36 13.43 -25.49
N GLN A 549 -37.21 12.45 -26.37
CA GLN A 549 -37.95 12.39 -27.62
C GLN A 549 -39.33 11.83 -27.26
N ASP A 550 -40.15 12.66 -26.62
CA ASP A 550 -41.59 12.47 -26.61
C ASP A 550 -42.11 13.20 -27.86
N ASP A 551 -42.27 12.42 -28.93
CA ASP A 551 -43.17 12.79 -30.01
C ASP A 551 -44.59 12.76 -29.42
N ASP A 552 -45.10 13.91 -29.01
CA ASP A 552 -46.52 14.22 -29.15
C ASP A 552 -46.70 15.71 -29.38
N ALA A 553 -47.32 16.00 -30.51
CA ALA A 553 -47.62 17.33 -30.99
C ALA A 553 -48.66 18.03 -30.10
N SER A 554 -48.29 19.15 -29.50
CA SER A 554 -49.21 20.28 -29.36
C SER A 554 -48.41 21.57 -29.39
N GLU A 555 -48.66 22.37 -30.43
CA GLU A 555 -48.21 23.74 -30.55
C GLU A 555 -48.71 24.56 -29.35
N ASP A 556 -47.78 25.07 -28.55
CA ASP A 556 -47.96 26.39 -27.96
C ASP A 556 -46.59 27.06 -27.81
N LYS A 557 -46.43 28.16 -28.55
CA LYS A 557 -45.28 29.04 -28.48
C LYS A 557 -45.48 29.94 -27.28
N ASP A 558 -44.51 29.95 -26.35
CA ASP A 558 -43.84 31.15 -25.86
C ASP A 558 -42.91 30.83 -24.68
N LEU A 559 -41.79 31.56 -24.62
CA LEU A 559 -40.68 31.58 -23.62
C LEU A 559 -39.46 30.70 -23.90
N GLU A 560 -38.65 31.16 -24.86
CA GLU A 560 -37.21 30.88 -24.89
C GLU A 560 -36.50 31.59 -23.73
N THR A 561 -36.18 30.83 -22.67
CA THR A 561 -34.92 31.03 -21.95
C THR A 561 -34.19 29.70 -21.98
N CYS A 562 -33.09 29.65 -22.73
CA CYS A 562 -32.25 28.46 -22.86
C CYS A 562 -31.46 28.29 -21.55
N GLU A 563 -32.13 27.81 -20.49
CA GLU A 563 -31.43 27.36 -19.28
C GLU A 563 -30.64 26.09 -19.65
N GLN A 564 -29.30 26.18 -19.56
CA GLN A 564 -28.45 25.01 -19.73
C GLN A 564 -28.93 23.89 -18.78
N PRO A 565 -29.01 22.64 -19.26
CA PRO A 565 -29.47 21.53 -18.43
C PRO A 565 -28.58 21.46 -17.18
N PRO A 566 -29.18 21.35 -15.98
CA PRO A 566 -28.41 21.40 -14.76
C PRO A 566 -27.42 20.25 -14.71
N SER A 567 -26.20 20.59 -14.30
CA SER A 567 -25.12 19.62 -14.15
C SER A 567 -25.54 18.47 -13.23
N VAL A 568 -24.89 17.31 -13.39
CA VAL A 568 -25.25 16.08 -12.66
C VAL A 568 -25.15 16.31 -11.14
N LEU A 569 -24.18 17.09 -10.67
CA LEU A 569 -24.08 17.46 -9.27
C LEU A 569 -25.14 18.49 -8.86
N SER A 570 -25.51 19.43 -9.75
CA SER A 570 -26.62 20.37 -9.50
C SER A 570 -27.94 19.63 -9.29
N ARG A 571 -28.15 18.52 -10.00
CA ARG A 571 -29.28 17.59 -9.79
C ARG A 571 -29.18 16.86 -8.46
N ALA A 572 -28.03 16.27 -8.13
CA ALA A 572 -27.80 15.59 -6.84
C ALA A 572 -28.00 16.54 -5.64
N VAL A 573 -27.45 17.76 -5.71
CA VAL A 573 -27.61 18.81 -4.68
C VAL A 573 -29.06 19.30 -4.59
N ARG A 574 -29.79 19.40 -5.72
CA ARG A 574 -31.23 19.72 -5.71
C ARG A 574 -32.05 18.63 -5.02
N CYS A 575 -31.79 17.35 -5.28
CA CYS A 575 -32.44 16.24 -4.58
C CYS A 575 -32.21 16.32 -3.06
N LEU A 576 -30.95 16.54 -2.63
CA LEU A 576 -30.61 16.70 -1.22
C LEU A 576 -31.30 17.92 -0.56
N LYS A 577 -31.41 19.06 -1.27
CA LYS A 577 -32.10 20.26 -0.76
C LYS A 577 -33.62 20.12 -0.72
N ARG A 578 -34.24 19.45 -1.70
CA ARG A 578 -35.70 19.23 -1.78
C ARG A 578 -36.19 18.38 -0.61
N ASN A 579 -35.38 17.40 -0.18
CA ASN A 579 -35.66 16.57 1.00
C ASN A 579 -35.54 17.36 2.31
N ARG A 580 -34.61 18.31 2.43
CA ARG A 580 -34.57 19.24 3.58
C ARG A 580 -35.77 20.20 3.61
N SER A 581 -36.24 20.69 2.47
CA SER A 581 -37.40 21.59 2.39
C SER A 581 -38.73 20.89 2.71
N ASN A 582 -38.87 19.61 2.39
CA ASN A 582 -40.07 18.83 2.73
C ASN A 582 -40.18 18.53 4.23
N ARG A 583 -39.08 18.64 5.01
CA ARG A 583 -39.09 18.56 6.47
C ARG A 583 -39.69 19.78 7.18
N GLY A 584 -39.80 20.93 6.50
CA GLY A 584 -40.37 22.16 7.06
C GLY A 584 -41.87 22.35 6.83
N LYS A 585 -42.53 21.47 6.07
CA LYS A 585 -43.97 21.56 5.73
C LYS A 585 -44.84 20.48 6.36
N LYS A 586 -44.27 19.65 7.24
CA LYS A 586 -45.02 18.77 8.15
C LYS A 586 -44.63 19.09 9.59
N ILE A 587 -45.33 20.08 10.14
CA ILE A 587 -45.67 20.16 11.57
C ILE A 587 -47.19 20.13 11.62
#